data_AF-A0A699UV09-F1
#
_entry.id   AF-A0A699UV09-F1
#
_cell.length_a   1.000
_cell.length_b   1.000
_cell.length_c   1.000
_cell.angle_alpha   90.00
_cell.angle_beta   90.00
_cell.angle_gamma   90.00
#
_symmetry.space_group_name_H-M   'P 1'
#
loop_
_entity.id
_entity.type
_entity.pdbx_description
1 polymer ?
#
loop_
_entity_poly.entity_id
_entity_poly.type
_entity_poly.pdbx_seq_one_letter_code
_entity_poly.pdbx_strand_id
1 'polypeptide(L)'
;SGRKRAVDEPAALARVHSSGVPRWYRLLLALVTTAAAGQGWQPGFHCPGLNNYVTTAVALPNGDLIAGGSFTNAGGHPTADYIARWDGRTWQAL
;
A
#
# COMPACT_ATOMS: atom_id res chain seq x y z
N SER A 1 -59.14 5.76 -27.03
CA SER A 1 -58.49 6.97 -26.50
C SER A 1 -57.98 6.65 -25.10
N GLY A 2 -56.72 6.74 -24.69
CA GLY A 2 -55.46 7.18 -25.27
C GLY A 2 -54.41 7.01 -24.17
N ARG A 3 -53.29 6.31 -24.45
CA ARG A 3 -52.19 6.07 -23.49
C ARG A 3 -51.57 7.41 -23.09
N LYS A 4 -51.23 7.63 -21.81
CA LYS A 4 -49.96 8.27 -21.41
C LYS A 4 -49.46 7.76 -20.05
N ARG A 5 -48.25 7.24 -20.16
CA ARG A 5 -47.26 6.81 -19.18
C ARG A 5 -46.89 7.98 -18.25
N ALA A 6 -46.98 7.79 -16.93
CA ALA A 6 -46.23 8.56 -15.94
C ALA A 6 -45.50 7.53 -15.08
N VAL A 7 -44.21 7.39 -15.38
CA VAL A 7 -43.24 6.65 -14.57
C VAL A 7 -42.62 7.73 -13.70
N ASP A 8 -43.15 7.91 -12.51
CA ASP A 8 -42.57 8.82 -11.52
C ASP A 8 -42.04 8.00 -10.33
N GLU A 9 -40.83 8.36 -9.93
CA GLU A 9 -39.86 7.66 -9.10
C GLU A 9 -40.34 7.10 -7.75
N PRO A 10 -39.63 6.06 -7.22
CA PRO A 10 -39.94 5.47 -5.92
C PRO A 10 -39.44 6.36 -4.77
N ALA A 11 -40.29 7.27 -4.30
CA ALA A 11 -40.14 8.00 -3.04
C ALA A 11 -40.28 7.11 -1.77
N ALA A 12 -39.95 5.82 -1.86
CA ALA A 12 -40.16 4.82 -0.81
C ALA A 12 -38.86 4.20 -0.24
N LEU A 13 -37.68 4.74 -0.57
CA LEU A 13 -36.40 4.29 0.02
C LEU A 13 -35.96 5.09 1.26
N ALA A 14 -36.78 6.03 1.72
CA ALA A 14 -36.47 6.88 2.88
C ALA A 14 -37.09 6.39 4.20
N ARG A 15 -37.11 5.07 4.45
CA ARG A 15 -37.38 4.54 5.80
C ARG A 15 -36.14 3.86 6.36
N VAL A 16 -35.26 4.72 6.88
CA VAL A 16 -34.44 4.54 8.08
C VAL A 16 -34.50 3.12 8.67
N HIS A 17 -33.52 2.29 8.32
CA HIS A 17 -33.05 1.19 9.16
C HIS A 17 -31.60 1.49 9.53
N SER A 18 -31.42 1.83 10.80
CA SER A 18 -30.13 1.96 11.46
C SER A 18 -29.38 0.62 11.45
N SER A 19 -28.50 0.41 10.48
CA SER A 19 -27.36 -0.51 10.63
C SER A 19 -26.44 -0.41 9.41
N GLY A 20 -25.22 0.08 9.62
CA GLY A 20 -24.05 -0.28 8.83
C GLY A 20 -24.08 0.08 7.35
N VAL A 21 -23.24 1.05 6.98
CA VAL A 21 -22.63 1.29 5.67
C VAL A 21 -23.08 0.33 4.54
N PRO A 22 -23.77 0.82 3.49
CA PRO A 22 -24.32 0.00 2.41
C PRO A 22 -23.29 -0.93 1.77
N ARG A 23 -23.70 -2.16 1.40
CA ARG A 23 -22.79 -3.19 0.87
C ARG A 23 -22.09 -2.77 -0.43
N TRP A 24 -22.78 -2.03 -1.30
CA TRP A 24 -22.21 -1.41 -2.50
C TRP A 24 -21.15 -0.36 -2.15
N TYR A 25 -21.35 0.37 -1.04
CA TYR A 25 -20.38 1.35 -0.52
C TYR A 25 -19.16 0.67 0.12
N ARG A 26 -19.33 -0.49 0.78
CA ARG A 26 -18.20 -1.31 1.25
C ARG A 26 -17.38 -1.92 0.11
N LEU A 27 -18.05 -2.31 -0.98
CA LEU A 27 -17.38 -2.78 -2.20
C LEU A 27 -16.66 -1.62 -2.91
N LEU A 28 -17.24 -0.43 -2.95
CA LEU A 28 -16.57 0.77 -3.45
C LEU A 28 -15.35 1.16 -2.61
N LEU A 29 -15.45 1.14 -1.27
CA LEU A 29 -14.29 1.37 -0.41
C LEU A 29 -13.20 0.31 -0.62
N ALA A 30 -13.57 -0.98 -0.74
CA ALA A 30 -12.62 -2.06 -1.00
C ALA A 30 -11.93 -1.94 -2.37
N LEU A 31 -12.64 -1.50 -3.41
CA LEU A 31 -12.07 -1.28 -4.75
C LEU A 31 -11.15 -0.07 -4.83
N VAL A 32 -11.34 0.94 -3.97
CA VAL A 32 -10.42 2.09 -3.85
C VAL A 32 -9.13 1.73 -3.11
N THR A 33 -9.09 0.63 -2.34
CA THR A 33 -7.91 0.27 -1.55
C THR A 33 -6.98 -0.79 -2.17
N THR A 34 -7.31 -1.36 -3.33
CA THR A 34 -6.62 -2.60 -3.77
C THR A 34 -5.77 -2.49 -5.05
N ALA A 35 -5.50 -1.28 -5.59
CA ALA A 35 -4.69 -1.15 -6.81
C ALA A 35 -3.47 -0.20 -6.70
N ALA A 36 -3.24 0.44 -5.56
CA ALA A 36 -2.14 1.40 -5.38
C ALA A 36 -1.09 0.98 -4.34
N ALA A 37 -1.19 -0.22 -3.75
CA ALA A 37 -0.23 -0.69 -2.75
C ALA A 37 1.21 -0.90 -3.28
N GLY A 38 1.45 -0.73 -4.59
CA GLY A 38 2.76 -0.92 -5.23
C GLY A 38 3.20 0.18 -6.19
N GLN A 39 2.61 1.39 -6.11
CA GLN A 39 2.92 2.51 -7.03
C GLN A 39 3.28 3.82 -6.30
N GLY A 40 3.40 3.78 -4.97
CA GLY A 40 3.86 4.90 -4.15
C GLY A 40 5.27 4.66 -3.61
N TRP A 41 5.94 5.73 -3.19
CA TRP A 41 7.14 5.59 -2.35
C TRP A 41 6.80 4.73 -1.14
N GLN A 42 7.53 3.62 -0.96
CA GLN A 42 7.34 2.78 0.22
C GLN A 42 7.66 3.62 1.46
N PRO A 43 6.70 3.81 2.38
CA PRO A 43 7.00 4.42 3.65
C PRO A 43 7.96 3.49 4.39
N GLY A 44 8.93 4.09 5.09
CA GLY A 44 9.77 3.33 6.01
C GLY A 44 11.25 3.30 5.69
N PHE A 45 11.77 3.85 4.59
CA PHE A 45 13.23 4.10 4.51
C PHE A 45 13.63 5.12 5.59
N HIS A 46 13.87 4.64 6.81
CA HIS A 46 14.14 5.46 7.99
C HIS A 46 15.60 5.93 7.96
N CYS A 47 15.84 7.08 8.59
CA CYS A 47 17.19 7.50 8.93
C CYS A 47 17.67 6.77 10.19
N PRO A 48 18.93 6.32 10.24
CA PRO A 48 19.90 6.37 9.16
C PRO A 48 19.61 5.27 8.10
N GLY A 49 19.71 5.63 6.82
CA GLY A 49 19.59 4.68 5.72
C GLY A 49 20.86 3.86 5.55
N LEU A 50 21.46 3.91 4.35
CA LEU A 50 22.76 3.31 4.06
C LEU A 50 23.84 4.41 4.10
N ASN A 51 24.99 4.15 4.72
CA ASN A 51 26.02 5.17 4.97
C ASN A 51 26.98 5.43 3.80
N ASN A 52 26.83 4.70 2.68
CA ASN A 52 27.66 4.85 1.48
C ASN A 52 26.87 4.41 0.23
N TYR A 53 27.52 4.43 -0.94
CA TYR A 53 26.90 4.10 -2.23
C TYR A 53 26.31 2.69 -2.28
N VAL A 54 25.08 2.62 -2.81
CA VAL A 54 24.45 1.39 -3.28
C VAL A 54 24.73 1.26 -4.77
N THR A 55 25.33 0.15 -5.18
CA THR A 55 25.62 -0.14 -6.60
C THR A 55 24.58 -1.06 -7.22
N THR A 56 23.88 -1.84 -6.40
CA THR A 56 22.85 -2.78 -6.86
C THR A 56 21.68 -2.85 -5.86
N ALA A 57 20.48 -3.04 -6.38
CA ALA A 57 19.29 -3.26 -5.55
C ALA A 57 18.32 -4.20 -6.28
N VAL A 58 17.73 -5.15 -5.55
CA VAL A 58 16.81 -6.15 -6.08
C VAL A 58 15.59 -6.26 -5.17
N ALA A 59 14.41 -6.01 -5.74
CA ALA A 59 13.14 -6.26 -5.05
C ALA A 59 12.79 -7.75 -5.14
N LEU A 60 12.42 -8.35 -4.01
CA LEU A 60 11.99 -9.74 -3.90
C LEU A 60 10.46 -9.85 -4.03
N PRO A 61 9.91 -11.00 -4.48
CA PRO A 61 8.48 -11.20 -4.64
C PRO A 61 7.65 -11.06 -3.34
N ASN A 62 8.29 -11.21 -2.18
CA ASN A 62 7.68 -11.02 -0.87
C ASN A 62 7.59 -9.55 -0.43
N GLY A 63 8.15 -8.62 -1.21
CA GLY A 63 8.18 -7.17 -0.91
C GLY A 63 9.46 -6.69 -0.23
N ASP A 64 10.41 -7.58 0.08
CA ASP A 64 11.71 -7.19 0.62
C ASP A 64 12.59 -6.55 -0.46
N LEU A 65 13.58 -5.76 -0.05
CA LEU A 65 14.60 -5.19 -0.94
C LEU A 65 15.99 -5.64 -0.48
N ILE A 66 16.75 -6.27 -1.37
CA ILE A 66 18.18 -6.50 -1.17
C ILE A 66 18.94 -5.33 -1.75
N ALA A 67 19.80 -4.70 -0.96
CA ALA A 67 20.72 -3.66 -1.41
C ALA A 67 22.17 -4.16 -1.31
N GLY A 68 22.98 -3.87 -2.32
CA GLY A 68 24.40 -4.17 -2.35
C GLY A 68 25.23 -2.95 -2.75
N GLY A 69 26.41 -2.78 -2.16
CA GLY A 69 27.26 -1.62 -2.41
C GLY A 69 28.50 -1.54 -1.52
N SER A 70 28.98 -0.32 -1.29
CA SER A 70 30.18 -0.03 -0.48
C SER A 70 29.86 0.51 0.92
N PHE A 71 28.61 0.34 1.38
CA PHE A 71 28.19 0.74 2.72
C PHE A 71 28.73 -0.22 3.78
N THR A 72 28.98 0.33 4.96
CA THR A 72 29.45 -0.39 6.17
C THR A 72 28.52 -0.18 7.36
N ASN A 73 27.32 0.33 7.07
CA ASN A 73 26.26 0.48 8.03
C ASN A 73 24.93 0.59 7.28
N ALA A 74 24.00 -0.30 7.60
CA ALA A 74 22.64 -0.26 7.11
C ALA A 74 21.66 -0.08 8.26
N GLY A 75 20.83 0.96 8.25
CA GLY A 75 19.79 1.14 9.26
C GLY A 75 20.32 1.45 10.66
N GLY A 76 21.59 1.81 10.81
CA GLY A 76 22.25 1.95 12.10
C GLY A 76 22.94 0.66 12.57
N HIS A 77 22.90 -0.43 11.79
CA HIS A 77 23.58 -1.69 12.10
C HIS A 77 25.03 -1.67 11.58
N PRO A 78 26.05 -1.62 12.45
CA PRO A 78 27.46 -1.50 12.05
C PRO A 78 28.08 -2.79 11.51
N THR A 79 27.32 -3.90 11.46
CA THR A 79 27.77 -5.18 10.90
C THR A 79 26.98 -5.57 9.66
N ALA A 80 26.05 -4.72 9.21
CA ALA A 80 25.29 -4.92 7.98
C ALA A 80 26.08 -4.27 6.83
N ASP A 81 27.21 -4.90 6.48
CA ASP A 81 28.19 -4.37 5.54
C ASP A 81 27.98 -4.95 4.15
N TYR A 82 28.12 -4.11 3.13
CA TYR A 82 28.13 -4.43 1.70
C TYR A 82 26.83 -5.01 1.12
N ILE A 83 26.08 -5.80 1.88
CA ILE A 83 24.81 -6.42 1.49
C ILE A 83 23.84 -6.36 2.70
N ALA A 84 22.64 -5.83 2.47
CA ALA A 84 21.60 -5.73 3.50
C ALA A 84 20.20 -5.95 2.92
N ARG A 85 19.30 -6.50 3.72
CA ARG A 85 17.89 -6.70 3.37
C ARG A 85 17.00 -5.70 4.10
N TRP A 86 16.13 -5.01 3.37
CA TRP A 86 15.02 -4.25 3.90
C TRP A 86 13.77 -5.14 3.96
N ASP A 87 13.19 -5.32 5.15
CA ASP A 87 11.99 -6.15 5.37
C ASP A 87 10.67 -5.34 5.37
N GLY A 88 10.72 -4.09 4.91
CA GLY A 88 9.60 -3.14 4.99
C GLY A 88 9.60 -2.28 6.26
N ARG A 89 10.42 -2.58 7.26
CA ARG A 89 10.51 -1.83 8.53
C ARG A 89 11.92 -1.50 8.97
N THR A 90 12.87 -2.41 8.75
CA THR A 90 14.25 -2.32 9.21
C THR A 90 15.23 -2.95 8.23
N TRP A 91 16.47 -2.46 8.23
CA TRP A 91 17.58 -3.11 7.52
C TRP A 91 18.11 -4.28 8.35
N GLN A 92 18.36 -5.41 7.70
CA GLN A 92 18.92 -6.63 8.26
C GLN A 92 20.25 -6.94 7.59
N ALA A 93 21.24 -7.40 8.36
CA ALA A 93 22.48 -7.94 7.81
C ALA A 93 22.20 -9.26 7.05
N LEU A 94 22.95 -9.50 5.97
CA LEU A 94 22.89 -10.73 5.17
C LEU A 94 24.23 -11.46 5.17
#